data_AF-A0A6N3CZ45-F1
#
_entry.id   AF-A0A6N3CZ45-F1
#
_cell.length_a   1.000
_cell.length_b   1.000
_cell.length_c   1.000
_cell.angle_alpha   90.00
_cell.angle_beta   90.00
_cell.angle_gamma   90.00
#
_symmetry.space_group_name_H-M   'P 1'
#
loop_
_entity.id
_entity.type
_entity.pdbx_description
1 polymer ?
#
loop_
_entity_poly.entity_id
_entity_poly.type
_entity_poly.pdbx_seq_one_letter_code
_entity_poly.pdbx_strand_id
1 'polypeptide(L)'
;MRSTTTIHPWVDGNGRTARLLMNYIQFCRNLFPTKIFREDREEYILSLRRSQEEETNQPFLDFVTSQLKKSLSLEIEKFNASQKKGFGFLF
;
A
#
# COMPACT_ATOMS: atom_id res chain seq x y z
N MET A 1 19.42 2.16 4.38
CA MET A 1 18.76 1.43 5.48
C MET A 1 18.23 0.12 4.91
N ARG A 2 18.76 -1.05 5.31
CA ARG A 2 18.36 -2.35 4.74
C ARG A 2 16.92 -2.67 5.17
N SER A 3 16.05 -3.03 4.23
CA SER A 3 14.64 -3.32 4.51
C SER A 3 14.49 -4.61 5.33
N THR A 4 13.38 -4.77 6.07
CA THR A 4 13.11 -6.00 6.84
C THR A 4 13.03 -7.26 5.97
N THR A 5 12.71 -7.10 4.68
CA THR A 5 12.78 -8.17 3.67
C THR A 5 14.22 -8.59 3.37
N THR A 6 15.19 -7.67 3.48
CA THR A 6 16.61 -7.91 3.23
C THR A 6 17.30 -8.58 4.42
N ILE A 7 16.90 -8.28 5.65
CA ILE A 7 17.46 -8.90 6.87
C ILE A 7 16.81 -10.23 7.23
N HIS A 8 15.59 -10.49 6.73
CA HIS A 8 14.83 -11.76 6.86
C HIS A 8 14.97 -12.49 8.21
N PRO A 9 14.63 -11.84 9.35
CA PRO A 9 14.92 -12.38 10.68
C PRO A 9 14.02 -13.56 11.10
N TRP A 10 12.90 -13.81 10.42
CA TRP A 10 12.00 -14.93 10.70
C TRP A 10 12.01 -15.97 9.57
N VAL A 11 11.67 -17.23 9.87
CA VAL A 11 11.59 -18.33 8.89
C VAL A 11 10.51 -18.07 7.82
N ASP A 12 9.38 -17.48 8.21
CA ASP A 12 8.30 -17.02 7.33
C ASP A 12 7.68 -15.74 7.91
N GLY A 13 6.94 -15.01 7.09
CA GLY A 13 6.14 -13.86 7.53
C GLY A 13 6.79 -12.51 7.32
N ASN A 14 8.06 -12.45 6.90
CA ASN A 14 8.80 -11.21 6.72
C ASN A 14 8.04 -10.18 5.86
N GLY A 15 7.48 -10.60 4.72
CA GLY A 15 6.68 -9.71 3.87
C GLY A 15 5.35 -9.25 4.50
N ARG A 16 4.75 -10.04 5.40
CA ARG A 16 3.53 -9.62 6.15
C ARG A 16 3.90 -8.60 7.21
N THR A 17 4.94 -8.86 7.99
CA THR A 17 5.45 -7.95 9.03
C THR A 17 5.96 -6.65 8.43
N ALA A 18 6.67 -6.69 7.30
CA ALA A 18 7.14 -5.51 6.59
C ALA A 18 5.98 -4.59 6.17
N ARG A 19 4.89 -5.17 5.64
CA ARG A 19 3.68 -4.41 5.27
C ARG A 19 2.96 -3.86 6.49
N LEU A 20 2.86 -4.63 7.57
CA LEU A 20 2.26 -4.15 8.81
C LEU A 20 3.04 -2.95 9.36
N LEU A 21 4.37 -3.04 9.37
CA LEU A 21 5.25 -1.96 9.83
C LEU A 21 5.14 -0.71 8.95
N MET A 22 5.10 -0.89 7.62
CA MET A 22 4.86 0.21 6.67
C MET A 22 3.54 0.93 6.99
N ASN A 23 2.46 0.17 7.15
CA ASN A 23 1.14 0.74 7.47
C ASN A 23 1.13 1.43 8.84
N TYR A 24 1.85 0.87 9.83
CA TYR A 24 1.99 1.48 11.15
C TYR A 24 2.69 2.84 11.06
N ILE A 25 3.79 2.94 10.31
CA ILE A 25 4.52 4.21 10.11
C ILE A 25 3.64 5.23 9.39
N GLN A 26 2.89 4.81 8.37
CA GLN A 26 1.91 5.67 7.69
C GLN A 26 0.86 6.20 8.65
N PHE A 27 0.31 5.32 9.50
CA PHE A 27 -0.67 5.70 10.52
C PHE A 27 -0.11 6.72 11.51
N CYS A 28 1.11 6.51 12.03
CA CYS A 28 1.80 7.47 12.88
C CYS A 28 2.04 8.84 12.22
N ARG A 29 2.00 8.89 10.88
CA ARG A 29 2.15 10.11 10.08
C ARG A 29 0.82 10.68 9.57
N ASN A 30 -0.32 10.19 10.07
CA ASN A 30 -1.66 10.55 9.60
C ASN A 30 -1.87 10.31 8.08
N LEU A 31 -1.15 9.33 7.52
CA LEU A 31 -1.32 8.89 6.14
C LEU A 31 -2.24 7.68 6.11
N PHE A 32 -3.00 7.57 5.02
CA PHE A 32 -3.83 6.39 4.78
C PHE A 32 -2.95 5.15 4.57
N PRO A 33 -3.31 4.00 5.17
CA PRO A 33 -2.60 2.74 4.94
C PRO A 33 -2.65 2.37 3.46
N THR A 34 -1.49 2.04 2.89
CA THR A 34 -1.44 1.56 1.50
C THR A 34 -2.03 0.16 1.41
N LYS A 35 -3.10 0.03 0.64
CA LYS A 35 -3.65 -1.28 0.25
C LYS A 35 -2.95 -1.76 -1.02
N ILE A 36 -2.26 -2.90 -0.92
CA ILE A 36 -1.74 -3.60 -2.09
C ILE A 36 -2.84 -4.52 -2.60
N PHE A 37 -3.33 -4.23 -3.80
CA PHE A 37 -4.38 -5.05 -4.41
C PHE A 37 -3.83 -6.40 -4.90
N ARG A 38 -4.70 -7.41 -4.99
CA ARG A 38 -4.26 -8.77 -5.38
C ARG A 38 -3.77 -8.80 -6.82
N GLU A 39 -4.42 -8.05 -7.69
CA GLU A 39 -4.06 -7.89 -9.10
C GLU A 39 -2.67 -7.27 -9.29
N ASP A 40 -2.23 -6.42 -8.36
CA ASP A 40 -0.95 -5.69 -8.44
C ASP A 40 0.20 -6.42 -7.70
N ARG A 41 -0.01 -7.69 -7.33
CA ARG A 41 0.96 -8.48 -6.55
C ARG A 41 2.28 -8.68 -7.29
N GLU A 42 2.23 -8.93 -8.60
CA GLU A 42 3.44 -9.15 -9.39
C GLU A 42 4.27 -7.87 -9.51
N GLU A 43 3.61 -6.72 -9.67
CA GLU A 43 4.27 -5.41 -9.70
C GLU A 43 4.89 -5.05 -8.34
N TYR A 44 4.22 -5.40 -7.24
CA TYR A 44 4.80 -5.30 -5.89
C TYR A 44 6.10 -6.11 -5.76
N ILE A 45 6.11 -7.36 -6.21
CA ILE A 45 7.32 -8.22 -6.15
C ILE A 45 8.42 -7.66 -7.06
N LEU A 46 8.06 -7.18 -8.24
CA LEU A 46 9.00 -6.58 -9.19
C LEU A 46 9.64 -5.31 -8.63
N SER A 47 8.85 -4.41 -8.04
CA SER A 47 9.36 -3.18 -7.44
C SER A 47 10.32 -3.46 -6.27
N LEU A 48 10.04 -4.47 -5.43
CA LEU A 48 10.96 -4.92 -4.39
C LEU A 48 12.27 -5.46 -4.98
N ARG A 49 12.20 -6.25 -6.05
CA ARG A 49 13.39 -6.81 -6.70
C ARG A 49 14.24 -5.71 -7.31
N ARG A 50 13.64 -4.79 -8.07
CA ARG A 50 14.35 -3.64 -8.66
C ARG A 50 15.00 -2.78 -7.58
N SER A 51 14.30 -2.53 -6.48
CA SER A 51 14.88 -1.78 -5.36
C SER A 51 16.09 -2.45 -4.71
N GLN A 52 16.19 -3.78 -4.79
CA GLN A 52 17.38 -4.51 -4.34
C GLN A 52 18.50 -4.46 -5.38
N GLU A 53 18.19 -4.63 -6.66
CA GLU A 53 19.14 -4.63 -7.77
C GLU A 53 19.79 -3.26 -7.99
N GLU A 54 19.00 -2.18 -7.93
CA GLU A 54 19.46 -0.82 -8.14
C GLU A 54 20.01 -0.16 -6.85
N GLU A 55 20.02 -0.90 -5.73
CA GLU A 55 20.38 -0.41 -4.39
C GLU A 55 19.64 0.87 -3.95
N THR A 56 18.48 1.14 -4.53
CA THR A 56 17.64 2.31 -4.26
C THR A 56 16.21 1.91 -3.92
N ASN A 57 15.60 2.62 -2.97
CA ASN A 57 14.20 2.37 -2.60
C ASN A 57 13.20 3.00 -3.58
N GLN A 58 13.66 3.76 -4.60
CA GLN A 58 12.78 4.54 -5.47
C GLN A 58 11.73 3.68 -6.19
N PRO A 59 12.07 2.55 -6.84
CA PRO A 59 11.07 1.69 -7.50
C PRO A 59 9.94 1.23 -6.55
N PHE A 60 10.29 0.86 -5.32
CA PHE A 60 9.31 0.47 -4.32
C PHE A 60 8.46 1.65 -3.83
N LEU A 61 9.06 2.83 -3.61
CA LEU A 61 8.34 4.03 -3.20
C LEU A 61 7.35 4.51 -4.27
N ASP A 62 7.73 4.43 -5.55
CA ASP A 62 6.86 4.78 -6.68
C ASP A 62 5.65 3.84 -6.73
N PHE A 63 5.86 2.54 -6.54
CA PHE A 63 4.79 1.55 -6.46
C PHE A 63 3.85 1.83 -5.27
N VAL A 64 4.38 2.06 -4.06
CA VAL A 64 3.54 2.37 -2.89
C VAL A 64 2.73 3.65 -3.11
N THR A 65 3.33 4.65 -3.77
CA THR A 65 2.66 5.92 -4.10
C THR A 65 1.53 5.71 -5.12
N SER A 66 1.72 4.87 -6.14
CA SER A 66 0.67 4.56 -7.12
C SER A 66 -0.51 3.83 -6.47
N GLN A 67 -0.22 2.86 -5.60
CA GLN A 67 -1.23 2.11 -4.83
C GLN A 67 -2.02 3.00 -3.86
N LEU A 68 -1.34 3.97 -3.24
CA LEU A 68 -2.00 4.94 -2.37
C LEU A 68 -2.96 5.84 -3.16
N LYS A 69 -2.52 6.35 -4.33
CA LYS A 69 -3.38 7.14 -5.24
C LYS A 69 -4.62 6.34 -5.66
N LYS A 70 -4.42 5.09 -6.10
CA LYS A 70 -5.52 4.16 -6.48
C LYS A 70 -6.50 3.97 -5.33
N SER A 71 -6.00 3.73 -4.12
CA SER A 71 -6.84 3.53 -2.93
C SER A 71 -7.65 4.78 -2.58
N LEU A 72 -7.04 5.96 -2.64
CA LEU A 72 -7.71 7.23 -2.35
C LEU A 72 -8.81 7.54 -3.38
N SER A 73 -8.54 7.37 -4.68
CA SER A 73 -9.54 7.57 -5.73
C SER A 73 -10.77 6.69 -5.52
N LEU A 74 -10.57 5.40 -5.20
CA LEU A 74 -11.67 4.48 -4.92
C LEU A 74 -12.50 4.90 -3.69
N GLU A 75 -11.86 5.45 -2.66
CA GLU A 75 -12.57 5.89 -1.47
C GLU A 75 -13.39 7.16 -1.73
N ILE A 76 -12.86 8.10 -2.52
CA ILE A 76 -13.60 9.28 -3.00
C ILE A 76 -14.82 8.86 -3.83
N GLU A 77 -14.65 7.91 -4.75
CA GLU A 77 -15.75 7.39 -5.58
C GLU A 77 -16.86 6.75 -4.73
N LYS A 78 -16.49 5.91 -3.76
CA LYS A 78 -17.45 5.31 -2.82
C LYS A 78 -18.16 6.37 -1.99
N PHE A 79 -17.44 7.36 -1.48
CA PHE A 79 -18.02 8.45 -0.72
C PHE A 79 -19.06 9.20 -1.55
N ASN A 80 -18.71 9.58 -2.79
CA ASN A 80 -19.64 10.24 -3.71
C ASN A 80 -20.86 9.39 -4.06
N ALA A 81 -20.68 8.07 -4.24
CA ALA A 81 -21.78 7.15 -4.48
C ALA A 81 -22.71 7.01 -3.25
N SER A 82 -22.15 7.05 -2.04
CA SER A 82 -22.92 6.99 -0.80
C SER A 82 -23.78 8.25 -0.59
N GLN A 83 -23.27 9.44 -0.93
CA GLN A 83 -24.03 10.71 -0.88
C GLN A 83 -25.25 10.69 -1.79
N LYS A 84 -25.13 10.11 -3.00
CA LYS A 84 -26.26 9.93 -3.93
C LYS A 84 -27.34 8.98 -3.40
N LYS A 85 -26.95 7.96 -2.61
CA LYS A 85 -27.90 7.00 -1.99
C LYS A 85 -28.58 7.55 -0.74
N GLY A 86 -27.91 8.41 0.03
CA GLY A 86 -28.48 9.03 1.25
C GLY A 86 -29.73 9.89 0.98
N PHE A 87 -29.89 10.42 -0.23
CA PHE A 87 -31.09 11.14 -0.67
C PHE A 87 -32.30 10.23 -1.02
N GLY A 88 -32.09 8.92 -1.17
CA GLY A 88 -33.14 7.97 -1.56
C GLY A 88 -33.94 7.37 -0.41
N PHE A 89 -33.62 7.72 0.85
CA PHE A 89 -34.26 7.17 2.05
C PHE A 89 -35.23 8.13 2.75
N LEU A 90 -35.59 9.25 2.08
CA LEU A 90 -36.49 10.28 2.63
C LEU A 90 -37.95 10.19 2.11
N PHE A 91 -38.37 9.03 1.58
CA PHE A 91 -39.78 8.73 1.27
C PHE A 91 -40.08 7.27 1.60
#